data_AF-A0AA39J2A8-F1
#
_entry.id   AF-A0AA39J2A8-F1
#
_cell.length_a   1.000
_cell.length_b   1.000
_cell.length_c   1.000
_cell.angle_alpha   90.00
_cell.angle_beta   90.00
_cell.angle_gamma   90.00
#
_symmetry.space_group_name_H-M   'P 1'
#
loop_
_entity.id
_entity.type
_entity.pdbx_description
1 polymer ?
#
loop_
_entity_poly.entity_id
_entity_poly.type
_entity_poly.pdbx_seq_one_letter_code
_entity_poly.pdbx_strand_id
1 'polypeptide(L)'
;PLSVAVFLSILLLGAMFVQLFIYFDHYPKDHLWIKVFVLVLFALDILNSVFVLAWVYKMLIDNFGNIEAFMKADWTAATDPLLSGIMSGMVQFFFAWKIWVLTKNYFFILVIGACALASTAGGIATSTIAFMVWQTVDWPELRVKLDTPALVWLIPAAVCDLIIAIIITVYLQRAKGPFKRTNRILNKVIRLLGLLTATIAVVDLVLILAIKVCID
;
A
#
# COMPACT_ATOMS: atom_id res chain seq x y z
N PRO A 1 2.76 20.66 -4.00
CA PRO A 1 2.28 19.26 -3.98
C PRO A 1 3.06 18.37 -3.00
N LEU A 2 4.41 18.38 -3.05
CA LEU A 2 5.28 17.53 -2.23
C LEU A 2 5.08 17.74 -0.70
N SER A 3 4.97 18.99 -0.26
CA SER A 3 4.76 19.34 1.15
C SER A 3 3.43 18.81 1.69
N VAL A 4 2.35 18.94 0.92
CA VAL A 4 1.01 18.41 1.28
C VAL A 4 1.06 16.89 1.41
N ALA A 5 1.77 16.20 0.52
CA ALA A 5 1.94 14.75 0.58
C ALA A 5 2.62 14.31 1.88
N VAL A 6 3.71 14.98 2.28
CA VAL A 6 4.42 14.65 3.53
C VAL A 6 3.55 14.87 4.77
N PHE A 7 2.81 15.98 4.85
CA PHE A 7 1.88 16.21 5.96
C PHE A 7 0.83 15.12 6.04
N LEU A 8 0.30 14.69 4.90
CA LEU A 8 -0.72 13.65 4.83
C LEU A 8 -0.14 12.27 5.23
N SER A 9 1.08 11.93 4.79
CA SER A 9 1.79 10.71 5.20
C SER A 9 2.01 10.66 6.71
N ILE A 10 2.44 11.77 7.34
CA ILE A 10 2.65 11.82 8.80
C ILE A 10 1.34 11.67 9.56
N LEU A 11 0.23 12.27 9.07
CA LEU A 11 -1.09 12.10 9.68
C LEU A 11 -1.57 10.64 9.60
N LEU A 12 -1.37 9.98 8.46
CA LEU A 12 -1.70 8.57 8.28
C LEU A 12 -0.87 7.66 9.20
N LEU A 13 0.43 7.95 9.35
CA LEU A 13 1.29 7.24 10.30
C LEU A 13 0.75 7.35 11.74
N GLY A 14 0.29 8.54 12.15
CA GLY A 14 -0.38 8.74 13.44
C GLY A 14 -1.65 7.88 13.60
N ALA A 15 -2.46 7.76 12.56
CA ALA A 15 -3.64 6.89 12.58
C ALA A 15 -3.25 5.40 12.70
N MET A 16 -2.17 4.96 12.04
CA MET A 16 -1.66 3.59 12.15
C MET A 16 -1.18 3.26 13.56
N PHE A 17 -0.52 4.20 14.24
CA PHE A 17 -0.14 4.05 15.66
C PHE A 17 -1.37 3.77 16.55
N VAL A 18 -2.45 4.53 16.36
CA VAL A 18 -3.69 4.33 17.11
C VAL A 18 -4.31 2.96 16.82
N GLN A 19 -4.28 2.52 15.56
CA GLN A 19 -4.77 1.19 15.18
C GLN A 19 -3.98 0.07 15.83
N LEU A 20 -2.65 0.20 15.86
CA LEU A 20 -1.77 -0.77 16.51
C LEU A 20 -2.08 -0.86 18.01
N PHE A 21 -2.25 0.29 18.67
CA PHE A 21 -2.57 0.34 20.09
C PHE A 21 -3.91 -0.34 20.40
N ILE A 22 -4.96 -0.02 19.63
CA ILE A 22 -6.29 -0.65 19.78
C ILE A 22 -6.20 -2.17 19.55
N TYR A 23 -5.40 -2.62 18.59
CA TYR A 23 -5.21 -4.04 18.30
C TYR A 23 -4.63 -4.81 19.50
N PHE A 24 -3.55 -4.31 20.09
CA PHE A 24 -2.92 -4.96 21.25
C PHE A 24 -3.80 -4.96 22.50
N ASP A 25 -4.58 -3.91 22.70
CA ASP A 25 -5.52 -3.79 23.82
C ASP A 25 -6.72 -4.75 23.70
N HIS A 26 -7.35 -4.80 22.52
CA HIS A 26 -8.57 -5.60 22.32
C HIS A 26 -8.31 -7.09 22.05
N TYR A 27 -7.12 -7.47 21.56
CA TYR A 27 -6.81 -8.85 21.16
C TYR A 27 -5.59 -9.45 21.91
N PRO A 28 -5.60 -9.49 23.26
CA PRO A 28 -4.47 -10.00 24.02
C PRO A 28 -4.25 -11.51 23.81
N LYS A 29 -5.29 -12.27 23.44
CA LYS A 29 -5.26 -13.73 23.25
C LYS A 29 -4.95 -14.19 21.81
N ASP A 30 -4.70 -13.28 20.88
CA ASP A 30 -4.35 -13.66 19.50
C ASP A 30 -3.01 -14.41 19.43
N HIS A 31 -2.89 -15.30 18.44
CA HIS A 31 -1.68 -16.08 18.20
C HIS A 31 -0.47 -15.17 17.97
N LEU A 32 0.66 -15.51 18.60
CA LEU A 32 1.91 -14.73 18.56
C LEU A 32 2.37 -14.40 17.13
N TRP A 33 2.20 -15.34 16.19
CA TRP A 33 2.55 -15.12 14.77
C TRP A 33 1.82 -13.92 14.15
N ILE A 34 0.55 -13.68 14.50
CA ILE A 34 -0.22 -12.54 13.96
C ILE A 34 0.31 -11.23 14.57
N LYS A 35 0.64 -11.22 15.87
CA LYS A 35 1.20 -10.03 16.54
C LYS A 35 2.58 -9.66 15.97
N VAL A 36 3.45 -10.65 15.75
CA VAL A 36 4.75 -10.45 15.12
C VAL A 36 4.57 -9.91 13.70
N PHE A 37 3.65 -10.48 12.92
CA PHE A 37 3.36 -10.01 11.57
C PHE A 37 2.92 -8.54 11.53
N VAL A 38 1.98 -8.14 12.40
CA VAL A 38 1.51 -6.75 12.49
C VAL A 38 2.64 -5.79 12.90
N LEU A 39 3.51 -6.20 13.84
CA LEU A 39 4.67 -5.39 14.23
C LEU A 39 5.68 -5.23 13.10
N VAL A 40 5.94 -6.29 12.32
CA VAL A 40 6.85 -6.23 11.16
C VAL A 40 6.30 -5.29 10.10
N LEU A 41 5.00 -5.39 9.77
CA LEU A 41 4.35 -4.46 8.86
C LEU A 41 4.48 -3.01 9.35
N PHE A 42 4.22 -2.78 10.63
CA PHE A 42 4.32 -1.45 11.22
C PHE A 42 5.75 -0.89 11.19
N ALA A 43 6.75 -1.72 11.46
CA ALA A 43 8.16 -1.33 11.38
C ALA A 43 8.58 -0.97 9.95
N LEU A 44 8.10 -1.72 8.95
CA LEU A 44 8.33 -1.43 7.54
C LEU A 44 7.66 -0.12 7.09
N ASP A 45 6.46 0.16 7.59
CA ASP A 45 5.73 1.41 7.32
C ASP A 45 6.45 2.64 7.90
N ILE A 46 6.98 2.54 9.12
CA ILE A 46 7.85 3.57 9.72
C ILE A 46 9.10 3.77 8.85
N LEU A 47 9.75 2.68 8.45
CA LEU A 47 10.98 2.73 7.67
C LEU A 47 10.75 3.39 6.30
N ASN A 48 9.65 3.04 5.63
CA ASN A 48 9.22 3.69 4.40
C ASN A 48 8.97 5.21 4.62
N SER A 49 8.23 5.56 5.67
CA SER A 49 7.95 6.97 6.02
C SER A 49 9.22 7.78 6.28
N VAL A 50 10.22 7.19 6.95
CA VAL A 50 11.52 7.83 7.20
C VAL A 50 12.28 8.07 5.88
N PHE A 51 12.26 7.12 4.95
CA PHE A 51 12.89 7.31 3.64
C PHE A 51 12.21 8.39 2.80
N VAL A 52 10.88 8.46 2.83
CA VAL A 52 10.13 9.54 2.18
C VAL A 52 10.50 10.89 2.78
N LEU A 53 10.57 10.99 4.11
CA LEU A 53 10.95 12.23 4.78
C LEU A 53 12.39 12.65 4.45
N ALA A 54 13.33 11.70 4.41
CA ALA A 54 14.71 11.95 4.03
C ALA A 54 14.85 12.43 2.58
N TRP A 55 14.09 11.85 1.65
CA TRP A 55 14.06 12.28 0.25
C TRP A 55 13.52 13.70 0.12
N VAL A 56 12.42 14.02 0.80
CA VAL A 56 11.87 15.37 0.78
C VAL A 56 12.80 16.38 1.45
N TYR A 57 13.46 16.01 2.54
CA TYR A 57 14.46 16.85 3.19
C TYR A 57 15.60 17.24 2.23
N LYS A 58 16.18 16.25 1.52
CA LYS A 58 17.22 16.51 0.52
C LYS A 58 16.76 17.41 -0.62
N MET A 59 15.53 17.21 -1.12
CA MET A 59 15.00 18.03 -2.21
C MET A 59 14.67 19.46 -1.76
N LEU A 60 14.16 19.63 -0.54
CA LEU A 60 13.61 20.91 -0.09
C LEU A 60 14.64 21.77 0.68
N ILE A 61 15.64 21.16 1.33
CA ILE A 61 16.61 21.87 2.17
C ILE A 61 17.99 21.86 1.52
N ASP A 62 18.54 20.67 1.23
CA ASP A 62 19.92 20.57 0.72
C ASP A 62 20.07 21.11 -0.72
N ASN A 63 19.04 20.95 -1.55
CA ASN A 63 19.03 21.39 -2.96
C ASN A 63 18.01 22.52 -3.24
N PHE A 64 17.72 23.35 -2.25
CA PHE A 64 16.76 24.45 -2.40
C PHE A 64 17.15 25.39 -3.55
N GLY A 65 16.30 25.45 -4.60
CA GLY A 65 16.52 26.30 -5.77
C GLY A 65 17.37 25.71 -6.90
N ASN A 66 17.86 24.47 -6.79
CA ASN A 66 18.63 23.81 -7.85
C ASN A 66 17.72 22.93 -8.74
N ILE A 67 17.31 23.47 -9.89
CA ILE A 67 16.39 22.80 -10.83
C ILE A 67 16.99 21.50 -11.41
N GLU A 68 18.32 21.38 -11.53
CA GLU A 68 18.96 20.14 -12.00
C GLU A 68 18.86 18.99 -10.99
N ALA A 69 18.86 19.30 -9.69
CA ALA A 69 18.64 18.30 -8.65
C ALA A 69 17.19 17.79 -8.63
N PHE A 70 16.24 18.61 -9.10
CA PHE A 70 14.86 18.19 -9.35
C PHE A 70 14.70 17.35 -10.62
N MET A 71 15.70 17.32 -11.53
CA MET A 71 15.69 16.59 -12.80
C MET A 71 16.37 15.21 -12.73
N LYS A 72 17.22 14.99 -11.72
CA LYS A 72 17.83 13.68 -11.44
C LYS A 72 17.01 12.88 -10.43
N ALA A 73 16.74 11.62 -10.75
CA ALA A 73 16.20 10.68 -9.77
C ALA A 73 17.16 10.54 -8.57
N ASP A 74 16.68 10.07 -7.42
CA ASP A 74 17.53 9.72 -6.26
C ASP A 74 17.18 8.28 -5.85
N TRP A 75 18.12 7.49 -5.32
CA TRP A 75 17.84 6.08 -4.93
C TRP A 75 16.74 6.00 -3.90
N THR A 76 16.61 7.04 -3.07
CA THR A 76 15.59 7.11 -2.02
C THR A 76 14.17 7.15 -2.59
N ALA A 77 13.99 7.59 -3.84
CA ALA A 77 12.69 7.51 -4.53
C ALA A 77 12.41 6.09 -5.06
N ALA A 78 13.45 5.32 -5.41
CA ALA A 78 13.32 3.94 -5.88
C ALA A 78 13.06 2.94 -4.74
N THR A 79 13.42 3.28 -3.50
CA THR A 79 13.15 2.44 -2.32
C THR A 79 11.67 2.41 -1.91
N ASP A 80 10.91 3.44 -2.25
CA ASP A 80 9.49 3.55 -1.92
C ASP A 80 8.62 2.46 -2.58
N PRO A 81 8.62 2.31 -3.93
CA PRO A 81 7.84 1.26 -4.60
C PRO A 81 8.28 -0.16 -4.21
N LEU A 82 9.53 -0.35 -3.77
CA LEU A 82 10.04 -1.63 -3.33
C LEU A 82 9.39 -2.05 -2.02
N LEU A 83 9.44 -1.16 -1.02
CA LEU A 83 8.84 -1.40 0.28
C LEU A 83 7.33 -1.51 0.17
N SER A 84 6.69 -0.64 -0.61
CA SER A 84 5.25 -0.66 -0.84
C SER A 84 4.80 -1.95 -1.54
N GLY A 85 5.56 -2.44 -2.53
CA GLY A 85 5.30 -3.72 -3.19
C GLY A 85 5.41 -4.92 -2.24
N ILE A 86 6.45 -4.96 -1.39
CA ILE A 86 6.63 -6.03 -0.40
C ILE A 86 5.48 -6.01 0.63
N MET A 87 5.14 -4.82 1.14
CA MET A 87 4.06 -4.61 2.09
C MET A 87 2.71 -5.06 1.53
N SER A 88 2.39 -4.63 0.30
CA SER A 88 1.19 -5.05 -0.43
C SER A 88 1.10 -6.57 -0.53
N GLY A 89 2.20 -7.23 -0.93
CA GLY A 89 2.26 -8.69 -0.99
C GLY A 89 1.99 -9.35 0.35
N MET A 90 2.69 -8.93 1.40
CA MET A 90 2.52 -9.47 2.76
C MET A 90 1.06 -9.37 3.22
N VAL A 91 0.45 -8.20 3.04
CA VAL A 91 -0.94 -7.94 3.42
C VAL A 91 -1.91 -8.81 2.61
N GLN A 92 -1.74 -8.89 1.30
CA GLN A 92 -2.60 -9.68 0.42
C GLN A 92 -2.50 -11.19 0.71
N PHE A 93 -1.30 -11.71 0.97
CA PHE A 93 -1.12 -13.11 1.41
C PHE A 93 -1.80 -13.39 2.75
N PHE A 94 -1.69 -12.47 3.71
CA PHE A 94 -2.37 -12.59 5.00
C PHE A 94 -3.91 -12.62 4.84
N PHE A 95 -4.46 -11.73 4.00
CA PHE A 95 -5.89 -11.72 3.70
C PHE A 95 -6.34 -12.96 2.93
N ALA A 96 -5.54 -13.46 1.99
CA ALA A 96 -5.80 -14.73 1.30
C ALA A 96 -5.94 -15.90 2.29
N TRP A 97 -5.03 -15.99 3.26
CA TRP A 97 -5.08 -17.00 4.32
C TRP A 97 -6.33 -16.84 5.20
N LYS A 98 -6.66 -15.61 5.62
CA LYS A 98 -7.89 -15.34 6.39
C LYS A 98 -9.15 -15.76 5.61
N ILE A 99 -9.23 -15.43 4.33
CA ILE A 99 -10.36 -15.79 3.47
C ILE A 99 -10.45 -17.31 3.25
N TRP A 100 -9.32 -18.00 3.15
CA TRP A 100 -9.30 -19.47 3.09
C TRP A 100 -9.92 -20.10 4.33
N VAL A 101 -9.54 -19.64 5.51
CA VAL A 101 -10.09 -20.14 6.78
C VAL A 101 -11.60 -19.88 6.87
N LEU A 102 -12.10 -18.76 6.33
CA LEU A 102 -13.53 -18.40 6.37
C LEU A 102 -14.38 -19.09 5.29
N THR A 103 -13.87 -19.21 4.07
CA THR A 103 -14.67 -19.65 2.90
C THR A 103 -14.45 -21.11 2.56
N LYS A 104 -13.28 -21.68 2.88
CA LYS A 104 -12.82 -23.01 2.43
C LYS A 104 -12.90 -23.25 0.91
N ASN A 105 -13.04 -22.19 0.11
CA ASN A 105 -13.12 -22.27 -1.35
C ASN A 105 -11.79 -21.87 -1.98
N TYR A 106 -11.19 -22.79 -2.74
CA TYR A 106 -9.88 -22.63 -3.38
C TYR A 106 -9.86 -21.57 -4.50
N PHE A 107 -11.00 -21.29 -5.14
CA PHE A 107 -11.06 -20.35 -6.26
C PHE A 107 -10.67 -18.92 -5.86
N PHE A 108 -11.23 -18.41 -4.76
CA PHE A 108 -10.95 -17.04 -4.28
C PHE A 108 -9.49 -16.85 -3.89
N ILE A 109 -8.85 -17.89 -3.36
CA ILE A 109 -7.45 -17.85 -2.94
C ILE A 109 -6.54 -17.81 -4.14
N LEU A 110 -6.87 -18.56 -5.19
CA LEU A 110 -6.09 -18.58 -6.43
C LEU A 110 -6.13 -17.20 -7.10
N VAL A 111 -7.31 -16.57 -7.14
CA VAL A 111 -7.46 -15.20 -7.68
C VAL A 111 -6.69 -14.17 -6.86
N ILE A 112 -6.83 -14.19 -5.53
CA ILE A 112 -6.13 -13.24 -4.63
C ILE A 112 -4.61 -13.46 -4.70
N GLY A 113 -4.16 -14.72 -4.68
CA GLY A 113 -2.75 -15.07 -4.78
C GLY A 113 -2.13 -14.67 -6.12
N ALA A 114 -2.85 -14.87 -7.23
CA ALA A 114 -2.41 -14.42 -8.55
C ALA A 114 -2.30 -12.89 -8.62
N CYS A 115 -3.28 -12.16 -8.07
CA CYS A 115 -3.21 -10.70 -7.99
C CYS A 115 -2.05 -10.24 -7.11
N ALA A 116 -1.77 -10.95 -6.02
CA ALA A 116 -0.68 -10.61 -5.11
C ALA A 116 0.70 -10.84 -5.72
N LEU A 117 0.88 -11.93 -6.44
CA LEU A 117 2.09 -12.18 -7.20
C LEU A 117 2.28 -11.16 -8.32
N ALA A 118 1.21 -10.79 -9.03
CA ALA A 118 1.27 -9.77 -10.06
C ALA A 118 1.64 -8.38 -9.48
N SER A 119 1.03 -8.00 -8.35
CA SER A 119 1.32 -6.73 -7.66
C SER A 119 2.75 -6.70 -7.14
N THR A 120 3.19 -7.72 -6.39
CA THR A 120 4.57 -7.80 -5.88
C THR A 120 5.61 -7.79 -6.99
N ALA A 121 5.39 -8.56 -8.07
CA ALA A 121 6.25 -8.54 -9.24
C ALA A 121 6.28 -7.16 -9.92
N GLY A 122 5.14 -6.47 -10.03
CA GLY A 122 5.05 -5.11 -10.54
C GLY A 122 5.83 -4.10 -9.70
N GLY A 123 5.73 -4.17 -8.36
CA GLY A 123 6.48 -3.29 -7.45
C GLY A 123 8.00 -3.52 -7.51
N ILE A 124 8.42 -4.78 -7.56
CA ILE A 124 9.84 -5.16 -7.70
C ILE A 124 10.37 -4.73 -9.08
N ALA A 125 9.61 -4.93 -10.15
CA ALA A 125 9.99 -4.50 -11.50
C ALA A 125 10.13 -2.98 -11.59
N THR A 126 9.16 -2.22 -11.07
CA THR A 126 9.21 -0.74 -11.00
C THR A 126 10.47 -0.28 -10.27
N SER A 127 10.78 -0.89 -9.13
CA SER A 127 11.96 -0.55 -8.33
C SER A 127 13.26 -0.89 -9.05
N THR A 128 13.34 -2.06 -9.68
CA THR A 128 14.55 -2.50 -10.40
C THR A 128 14.84 -1.59 -11.59
N ILE A 129 13.80 -1.18 -12.33
CA ILE A 129 13.91 -0.23 -13.44
C ILE A 129 14.35 1.15 -12.91
N ALA A 130 13.77 1.62 -11.80
CA ALA A 130 14.16 2.88 -11.18
C ALA A 130 15.62 2.87 -10.70
N PHE A 131 16.10 1.76 -10.12
CA PHE A 131 17.50 1.61 -9.70
C PHE A 131 18.48 1.55 -10.87
N MET A 132 18.12 0.90 -11.98
CA MET A 132 19.00 0.80 -13.15
C MET A 132 19.09 2.11 -13.94
N VAL A 133 18.01 2.89 -13.96
CA VAL A 133 17.85 4.02 -14.87
C VAL A 133 18.06 5.37 -14.17
N TRP A 134 18.17 5.40 -12.84
CA TRP A 134 18.39 6.63 -12.07
C TRP A 134 19.54 7.47 -12.67
N GLN A 135 20.74 6.93 -12.81
CA GLN A 135 21.91 7.77 -13.18
C GLN A 135 21.92 8.23 -14.64
N THR A 136 21.05 7.68 -15.50
CA THR A 136 21.17 7.80 -16.96
C THR A 136 20.07 8.61 -17.62
N VAL A 137 18.98 8.94 -16.91
CA VAL A 137 17.76 9.48 -17.52
C VAL A 137 17.11 10.54 -16.62
N ASP A 138 16.67 11.64 -17.23
CA ASP A 138 15.92 12.70 -16.55
C ASP A 138 14.52 12.23 -16.12
N TRP A 139 13.94 12.83 -15.06
CA TRP A 139 12.61 12.48 -14.54
C TRP A 139 11.48 12.32 -15.58
N PRO A 140 11.37 13.13 -16.65
CA PRO A 140 10.29 12.98 -17.63
C PRO A 140 10.37 11.65 -18.40
N GLU A 141 11.56 11.23 -18.81
CA GLU A 141 11.77 9.96 -19.52
C GLU A 141 11.71 8.76 -18.58
N LEU A 142 12.16 8.92 -17.32
CA LEU A 142 12.01 7.91 -16.30
C LEU A 142 10.53 7.66 -16.00
N ARG A 143 9.70 8.71 -15.95
CA ARG A 143 8.26 8.60 -15.71
C ARG A 143 7.56 7.77 -16.78
N VAL A 144 7.83 8.02 -18.06
CA VAL A 144 7.25 7.24 -19.17
C VAL A 144 7.63 5.75 -19.07
N LYS A 145 8.88 5.45 -18.66
CA LYS A 145 9.33 4.07 -18.45
C LYS A 145 8.71 3.41 -17.21
N LEU A 146 8.41 4.18 -16.17
CA LEU A 146 7.82 3.71 -14.92
C LEU A 146 6.29 3.59 -14.97
N ASP A 147 5.60 4.30 -15.88
CA ASP A 147 4.14 4.24 -16.00
C ASP A 147 3.62 2.82 -16.28
N THR A 148 4.31 2.07 -17.15
CA THR A 148 3.91 0.70 -17.50
C THR A 148 4.01 -0.27 -16.32
N PRO A 149 5.17 -0.40 -15.62
CA PRO A 149 5.27 -1.30 -14.47
C PRO A 149 4.46 -0.78 -13.26
N ALA A 150 4.24 0.53 -13.12
CA ALA A 150 3.36 1.09 -12.11
C ALA A 150 1.89 0.67 -12.31
N LEU A 151 1.39 0.64 -13.55
CA LEU A 151 0.05 0.14 -13.85
C LEU A 151 -0.10 -1.36 -13.55
N VAL A 152 0.93 -2.14 -13.88
CA VAL A 152 0.97 -3.59 -13.58
C VAL A 152 1.03 -3.85 -12.07
N TRP A 153 1.58 -2.92 -11.29
CA TRP A 153 1.55 -2.98 -9.84
C TRP A 153 0.18 -2.58 -9.26
N LEU A 154 -0.37 -1.46 -9.72
CA LEU A 154 -1.54 -0.79 -9.13
C LEU A 154 -2.87 -1.47 -9.48
N ILE A 155 -3.05 -1.91 -10.73
CA ILE A 155 -4.32 -2.50 -11.18
C ILE A 155 -4.62 -3.81 -10.43
N PRO A 156 -3.70 -4.79 -10.34
CA PRO A 156 -3.95 -6.02 -9.60
C PRO A 156 -4.10 -5.77 -8.10
N ALA A 157 -3.37 -4.79 -7.53
CA ALA A 157 -3.53 -4.41 -6.14
C ALA A 157 -4.94 -3.89 -5.84
N ALA A 158 -5.43 -2.96 -6.65
CA ALA A 158 -6.76 -2.38 -6.50
C ALA A 158 -7.87 -3.43 -6.66
N VAL A 159 -7.73 -4.34 -7.64
CA VAL A 159 -8.68 -5.45 -7.83
C VAL A 159 -8.64 -6.41 -6.64
N CYS A 160 -7.45 -6.73 -6.13
CA CYS A 160 -7.28 -7.59 -4.95
C CYS A 160 -7.98 -6.99 -3.72
N ASP A 161 -7.74 -5.71 -3.45
CA ASP A 161 -8.31 -5.00 -2.31
C ASP A 161 -9.84 -4.91 -2.41
N LEU A 162 -10.38 -4.69 -3.62
CA LEU A 162 -11.82 -4.68 -3.84
C LEU A 162 -12.45 -6.05 -3.57
N ILE A 163 -11.83 -7.12 -4.04
CA ILE A 163 -12.29 -8.50 -3.81
C ILE A 163 -12.27 -8.80 -2.31
N ILE A 164 -11.18 -8.48 -1.61
CA ILE A 164 -11.03 -8.69 -0.16
C ILE A 164 -12.11 -7.90 0.59
N ALA A 165 -12.30 -6.61 0.26
CA ALA A 165 -13.28 -5.74 0.90
C ALA A 165 -14.72 -6.26 0.70
N ILE A 166 -15.06 -6.73 -0.50
CA ILE A 166 -16.38 -7.32 -0.79
C ILE A 166 -16.58 -8.60 0.03
N ILE A 167 -15.63 -9.52 0.01
CA ILE A 167 -15.72 -10.81 0.73
C ILE A 167 -15.90 -10.57 2.23
N ILE A 168 -15.05 -9.74 2.83
CA ILE A 168 -15.11 -9.40 4.26
C ILE A 168 -16.46 -8.75 4.58
N THR A 169 -16.94 -7.82 3.76
CA THR A 169 -18.22 -7.14 3.97
C THR A 169 -19.41 -8.10 3.90
N VAL A 170 -19.46 -8.98 2.90
CA VAL A 170 -20.55 -9.96 2.73
C VAL A 170 -20.56 -10.96 3.89
N TYR A 171 -19.38 -11.48 4.27
CA TYR A 171 -19.27 -12.40 5.41
C TYR A 171 -19.70 -11.75 6.72
N LEU A 172 -19.31 -10.50 6.95
CA LEU A 172 -19.70 -9.73 8.14
C LEU A 172 -21.20 -9.47 8.22
N GLN A 173 -21.85 -9.24 7.08
CA GLN A 173 -23.30 -9.07 7.03
C GLN A 173 -24.05 -10.38 7.33
N ARG A 174 -23.49 -11.53 6.90
CA ARG A 174 -24.04 -12.85 7.17
C ARG A 174 -23.76 -13.36 8.60
N ALA A 175 -22.62 -12.99 9.18
CA ALA A 175 -22.19 -13.37 10.53
C ALA A 175 -22.93 -12.63 11.68
N LYS A 176 -24.12 -12.07 11.44
CA LYS A 176 -24.99 -11.45 12.46
C LYS A 176 -25.61 -12.48 13.43
N GLY A 177 -24.77 -13.32 14.04
CA GLY A 177 -25.07 -14.14 15.22
C GLY A 177 -24.90 -13.34 16.54
N PRO A 178 -25.16 -13.96 17.71
CA PRO A 178 -25.58 -13.30 18.96
C PRO A 178 -24.52 -12.50 19.75
N PHE A 179 -23.26 -12.37 19.30
CA PHE A 179 -22.22 -11.61 20.02
C PHE A 179 -22.02 -10.20 19.44
N LYS A 180 -22.89 -9.27 19.86
CA LYS A 180 -23.16 -7.99 19.16
C LYS A 180 -22.27 -6.76 19.48
N ARG A 181 -21.41 -6.75 20.52
CA ARG A 181 -20.83 -5.48 21.02
C ARG A 181 -19.35 -5.25 20.70
N THR A 182 -18.47 -6.23 20.88
CA THR A 182 -17.01 -6.05 20.69
C THR A 182 -16.59 -6.14 19.22
N ASN A 183 -17.17 -7.05 18.44
CA ASN A 183 -16.88 -7.18 17.01
C ASN A 183 -17.32 -5.95 16.19
N ARG A 184 -18.26 -5.13 16.70
CA ARG A 184 -18.88 -4.05 15.91
C ARG A 184 -17.90 -2.91 15.62
N ILE A 185 -16.98 -2.61 16.54
CA ILE A 185 -16.01 -1.52 16.37
C ILE A 185 -14.89 -1.97 15.44
N LEU A 186 -14.29 -3.14 15.67
CA LEU A 186 -13.25 -3.68 14.78
C LEU A 186 -13.78 -3.86 13.36
N ASN A 187 -14.99 -4.42 13.20
CA ASN A 187 -15.59 -4.60 11.87
C ASN A 187 -15.88 -3.26 11.18
N LYS A 188 -16.17 -2.20 11.95
CA LYS A 188 -16.39 -0.86 11.41
C LYS A 188 -15.07 -0.22 10.99
N VAL A 189 -14.00 -0.41 11.77
CA VAL A 189 -12.66 0.09 11.47
C VAL A 189 -12.06 -0.64 10.28
N ILE A 190 -12.06 -1.98 10.24
CA ILE A 190 -11.58 -2.76 9.09
C ILE A 190 -12.35 -2.40 7.82
N ARG A 191 -13.68 -2.22 7.92
CA ARG A 191 -14.49 -1.81 6.77
C ARG A 191 -14.17 -0.38 6.34
N LEU A 192 -14.00 0.56 7.26
CA LEU A 192 -13.61 1.93 6.94
C LEU A 192 -12.25 1.97 6.25
N LEU A 193 -11.29 1.24 6.77
CA LEU A 193 -9.94 1.19 6.22
C LEU A 193 -9.90 0.51 4.86
N GLY A 194 -10.55 -0.64 4.71
CA GLY A 194 -10.61 -1.35 3.42
C GLY A 194 -11.38 -0.57 2.35
N LEU A 195 -12.41 0.19 2.72
CA LEU A 195 -13.10 1.06 1.75
C LEU A 195 -12.25 2.29 1.40
N LEU A 196 -11.56 2.86 2.39
CA LEU A 196 -10.68 4.02 2.20
C LEU A 196 -9.52 3.65 1.27
N THR A 197 -8.83 2.52 1.52
CA THR A 197 -7.73 2.06 0.66
C THR A 197 -8.21 1.76 -0.75
N ALA A 198 -9.36 1.10 -0.92
CA ALA A 198 -9.94 0.87 -2.24
C ALA A 198 -10.28 2.19 -2.97
N THR A 199 -10.87 3.17 -2.28
CA THR A 199 -11.15 4.48 -2.90
C THR A 199 -9.88 5.23 -3.28
N ILE A 200 -8.84 5.16 -2.44
CA ILE A 200 -7.55 5.79 -2.73
C ILE A 200 -6.92 5.13 -3.96
N ALA A 201 -6.88 3.80 -4.04
CA ALA A 201 -6.33 3.08 -5.19
C ALA A 201 -7.06 3.41 -6.50
N VAL A 202 -8.39 3.55 -6.46
CA VAL A 202 -9.20 3.96 -7.62
C VAL A 202 -8.92 5.40 -8.03
N VAL A 203 -8.83 6.33 -7.06
CA VAL A 203 -8.49 7.72 -7.33
C VAL A 203 -7.10 7.83 -7.95
N ASP A 204 -6.13 7.08 -7.43
CA ASP A 204 -4.75 7.08 -7.93
C ASP A 204 -4.67 6.53 -9.37
N LEU A 205 -5.41 5.46 -9.66
CA LEU A 205 -5.54 4.92 -11.02
C LEU A 205 -6.17 5.93 -11.98
N VAL A 206 -7.24 6.61 -11.57
CA VAL A 206 -7.90 7.65 -12.37
C VAL A 206 -6.95 8.82 -12.61
N LEU A 207 -6.15 9.21 -11.60
CA LEU A 207 -5.20 10.29 -11.72
C LEU A 207 -4.08 9.96 -12.71
N ILE A 208 -3.53 8.74 -12.64
CA ILE A 208 -2.50 8.26 -13.57
C ILE A 208 -3.04 8.22 -15.01
N LEU A 209 -4.26 7.71 -15.20
CA LEU A 209 -4.90 7.67 -16.51
C LEU A 209 -5.22 9.07 -17.04
N ALA A 210 -5.71 9.99 -16.20
CA ALA A 210 -5.99 11.36 -16.58
C ALA A 210 -4.71 12.12 -16.96
N ILE A 211 -3.61 11.89 -16.25
CA ILE A 211 -2.32 12.49 -16.59
C ILE A 211 -1.79 11.92 -17.90
N LYS A 212 -1.94 10.61 -18.14
CA LYS A 212 -1.56 9.99 -19.42
C LYS A 212 -2.31 10.61 -20.60
N VAL A 213 -3.63 10.78 -20.48
CA VAL A 213 -4.47 11.44 -21.50
C VAL A 213 -4.12 12.91 -21.73
N CYS A 214 -3.49 13.59 -20.75
CA CYS A 214 -3.05 14.98 -20.89
C CYS A 214 -1.64 15.12 -21.48
N ILE A 215 -0.86 14.04 -21.53
CA ILE A 215 0.50 14.01 -22.08
C ILE A 215 0.50 13.55 -23.56
N ASP A 216 -0.47 12.71 -23.95
CA ASP A 216 -0.75 12.33 -25.35
C ASP A 216 -1.49 13.46 -26.11
#